data_AF-A0A924YQW3-F1
#
_entry.id   AF-A0A924YQW3-F1
#
_cell.length_a   1.000
_cell.length_b   1.000
_cell.length_c   1.000
_cell.angle_alpha   90.00
_cell.angle_beta   90.00
_cell.angle_gamma   90.00
#
_symmetry.space_group_name_H-M   'P 1'
#
loop_
_entity.id
_entity.type
_entity.pdbx_description
1 polymer ?
#
loop_
_entity_poly.entity_id
_entity_poly.type
_entity_poly.pdbx_seq_one_letter_code
_entity_poly.pdbx_strand_id
1 'polypeptide(L)'
;MTARPCLLTVLIVAVLQLFSLASPIYGEDLHAFFHADGPLAGTLKNDRPLPLYDGNPQHLWNRMFSAFYIRPRPLPATDGQPATTRFEGGDVIEFLAWGKTEYWSAKDVFEKVNPLLDEFLQRSGETSLPDPLKRAVFQHDLWAVHDHLIDQNIKRTADRATRVRRDVLCGKLAKCMQRLALSAAEVAELPDTYALAIQSGAFASRHDFVAERNYLPPGLL
;
A
#
# COMPACT_ATOMS: atom_id res chain seq x y z
N MET A 1 39.74 -51.48 8.69
CA MET A 1 40.47 -50.23 8.41
C MET A 1 40.33 -50.00 6.91
N THR A 2 39.56 -49.06 6.36
CA THR A 2 39.19 -47.68 6.72
C THR A 2 37.76 -47.40 6.25
N ALA A 3 36.89 -46.89 7.12
CA ALA A 3 35.52 -46.49 6.75
C ALA A 3 35.50 -45.05 6.23
N ARG A 4 34.91 -44.83 5.05
CA ARG A 4 34.66 -43.52 4.45
C ARG A 4 33.52 -42.80 5.19
N PRO A 5 33.67 -41.52 5.58
CA PRO A 5 32.52 -40.74 6.00
C PRO A 5 31.71 -40.25 4.79
N CYS A 6 30.40 -40.26 5.02
CA CYS A 6 29.29 -40.04 4.11
C CYS A 6 29.29 -38.62 3.51
N LEU A 7 29.28 -38.50 2.18
CA LEU A 7 29.12 -37.23 1.47
C LEU A 7 27.69 -36.65 1.54
N LEU A 8 26.77 -37.32 2.24
CA LEU A 8 25.34 -36.97 2.26
C LEU A 8 24.93 -36.02 3.40
N THR A 9 25.81 -35.75 4.37
CA THR A 9 25.45 -34.99 5.59
C THR A 9 25.80 -33.50 5.54
N VAL A 10 26.62 -33.06 4.58
CA VAL A 10 27.01 -31.63 4.45
C VAL A 10 25.99 -30.83 3.63
N LEU A 11 25.11 -31.47 2.86
CA LEU A 11 24.14 -30.76 2.02
C LEU A 11 22.86 -30.29 2.76
N ILE A 12 22.61 -30.78 3.98
CA ILE A 12 21.36 -30.46 4.71
C ILE A 12 21.50 -29.19 5.57
N VAL A 13 22.71 -28.76 5.91
CA VAL A 13 22.92 -27.52 6.70
C VAL A 13 23.01 -26.28 5.82
N ALA A 14 23.30 -26.42 4.52
CA ALA A 14 23.36 -25.29 3.59
C ALA A 14 22.00 -24.86 3.00
N VAL A 15 20.95 -25.69 3.14
CA VAL A 15 19.59 -25.37 2.61
C VAL A 15 18.70 -24.73 3.68
N LEU A 16 19.06 -24.82 4.96
CA LEU A 16 18.31 -24.24 6.08
C LEU A 16 18.76 -22.83 6.50
N GLN A 17 19.72 -22.22 5.81
CA GLN A 17 20.07 -20.80 5.97
C GLN A 17 19.51 -19.89 4.86
N LEU A 18 18.69 -20.43 3.94
CA LEU A 18 18.09 -19.66 2.84
C LEU A 18 16.63 -19.21 3.09
N PHE A 19 16.08 -19.49 4.27
CA PHE A 19 14.73 -19.04 4.67
C PHE A 19 14.75 -18.01 5.82
N SER A 20 15.79 -17.17 5.86
CA SER A 20 15.78 -15.94 6.68
C SER A 20 16.22 -14.72 5.87
N LEU A 21 15.82 -14.67 4.60
CA LEU A 21 15.54 -13.37 3.99
C LEU A 21 14.15 -12.97 4.49
N ALA A 22 14.11 -12.40 5.69
CA ALA A 22 13.20 -11.29 5.90
C ALA A 22 13.44 -10.39 4.68
N SER A 23 12.51 -10.38 3.72
CA SER A 23 12.55 -9.39 2.65
C SER A 23 12.79 -8.09 3.39
N PRO A 24 13.89 -7.36 3.16
CA PRO A 24 14.03 -6.07 3.77
C PRO A 24 12.73 -5.36 3.43
N ILE A 25 11.97 -4.98 4.46
CA ILE A 25 11.04 -3.87 4.30
C ILE A 25 11.95 -2.83 3.67
N TYR A 26 11.72 -2.50 2.40
CA TYR A 26 12.57 -1.60 1.65
C TYR A 26 12.35 -0.21 2.25
N GLY A 27 12.86 -0.02 3.47
CA GLY A 27 13.17 1.26 4.05
C GLY A 27 14.44 1.72 3.36
N GLU A 28 14.33 2.02 2.06
CA GLU A 28 15.04 3.20 1.60
C GLU A 28 14.66 4.32 2.56
N ASP A 29 15.60 5.21 2.83
CA ASP A 29 15.35 6.37 3.64
C ASP A 29 14.18 7.16 3.03
N LEU A 30 12.97 6.93 3.57
CA LEU A 30 11.75 7.54 3.07
C LEU A 30 11.91 9.07 3.10
N HIS A 31 12.77 9.62 3.97
CA HIS A 31 13.11 11.05 3.99
C HIS A 31 13.62 11.57 2.64
N ALA A 32 14.18 10.73 1.77
CA ALA A 32 14.55 11.12 0.40
C ALA A 32 13.33 11.53 -0.44
N PHE A 33 12.14 11.01 -0.15
CA PHE A 33 10.89 11.29 -0.86
C PHE A 33 10.12 12.49 -0.30
N PHE A 34 10.40 12.92 0.93
CA PHE A 34 9.72 14.05 1.57
C PHE A 34 10.58 15.30 1.61
N HIS A 35 9.93 16.45 1.61
CA HIS A 35 10.56 17.69 2.03
C HIS A 35 10.90 17.62 3.52
N ALA A 36 12.17 17.82 3.87
CA ALA A 36 12.60 17.86 5.27
C ALA A 36 12.18 19.16 5.97
N ASP A 37 12.25 20.28 5.24
CA ASP A 37 12.07 21.62 5.79
C ASP A 37 11.18 22.51 4.91
N GLY A 38 10.78 23.65 5.49
CA GLY A 38 10.05 24.69 4.80
C GLY A 38 8.54 24.45 4.71
N PRO A 39 7.83 25.22 3.85
CA PRO A 39 6.36 25.21 3.78
C PRO A 39 5.73 23.88 3.34
N LEU A 40 6.53 23.00 2.74
CA LEU A 40 6.14 21.67 2.28
C LEU A 40 6.70 20.55 3.17
N ALA A 41 7.32 20.88 4.33
CA ALA A 41 7.89 19.88 5.23
C ALA A 41 6.87 18.77 5.56
N GLY A 42 7.31 17.52 5.47
CA GLY A 42 6.47 16.34 5.68
C GLY A 42 5.57 15.95 4.49
N THR A 43 5.65 16.64 3.35
CA THR A 43 4.91 16.25 2.13
C THR A 43 5.84 15.60 1.11
N LEU A 44 5.28 14.80 0.21
CA LEU A 44 6.03 14.21 -0.89
C LEU A 44 6.56 15.29 -1.85
N LYS A 45 7.77 15.07 -2.38
CA LYS A 45 8.42 15.95 -3.37
C LYS A 45 7.78 15.87 -4.77
N ASN A 46 7.12 14.75 -5.08
CA ASN A 46 6.46 14.49 -6.37
C ASN A 46 5.50 13.30 -6.22
N ASP A 47 4.74 12.99 -7.28
CA ASP A 47 3.82 11.86 -7.31
C ASP A 47 4.45 10.55 -7.83
N ARG A 48 5.78 10.45 -7.86
CA ARG A 48 6.43 9.20 -8.28
C ARG A 48 6.11 8.09 -7.28
N PRO A 49 6.01 6.84 -7.75
CA PRO A 49 5.85 5.69 -6.88
C PRO A 49 6.94 5.61 -5.81
N LEU A 50 6.54 5.23 -4.59
CA LEU A 50 7.44 4.88 -3.49
C LEU A 50 7.67 3.35 -3.50
N PRO A 51 8.82 2.84 -3.00
CA PRO A 51 9.11 1.41 -2.94
C PRO A 51 8.36 0.69 -1.79
N LEU A 52 7.03 0.79 -1.74
CA LEU A 52 6.21 0.32 -0.61
C LEU A 52 6.01 -1.21 -0.60
N TYR A 53 5.57 -1.79 -1.72
CA TYR A 53 5.36 -3.23 -1.84
C TYR A 53 6.60 -3.94 -2.37
N ASP A 54 7.28 -3.31 -3.33
CA ASP A 54 8.46 -3.85 -3.99
C ASP A 54 9.60 -2.83 -3.96
N GLY A 55 10.84 -3.32 -3.90
CA GLY A 55 12.03 -2.47 -3.85
C GLY A 55 12.25 -1.66 -5.13
N ASN A 56 11.69 -2.07 -6.26
CA ASN A 56 11.65 -1.25 -7.46
C ASN A 56 10.45 -0.29 -7.38
N PRO A 57 10.67 1.04 -7.31
CA PRO A 57 9.56 2.00 -7.31
C PRO A 57 8.66 1.85 -8.56
N GLN A 58 9.21 1.44 -9.70
CA GLN A 58 8.43 1.24 -10.93
C GLN A 58 7.70 -0.11 -11.00
N HIS A 59 7.73 -0.90 -9.93
CA HIS A 59 6.88 -2.09 -9.81
C HIS A 59 5.40 -1.72 -9.95
N LEU A 60 4.62 -2.61 -10.56
CA LEU A 60 3.22 -2.31 -10.91
C LEU A 60 2.37 -1.94 -9.69
N TRP A 61 2.56 -2.61 -8.56
CA TRP A 61 1.76 -2.33 -7.35
C TRP A 61 2.10 -0.96 -6.76
N ASN A 62 3.38 -0.58 -6.73
CA ASN A 62 3.81 0.76 -6.31
C ASN A 62 3.24 1.84 -7.23
N ARG A 63 3.25 1.61 -8.55
CA ARG A 63 2.64 2.51 -9.55
C ARG A 63 1.13 2.66 -9.36
N MET A 64 0.43 1.54 -9.15
CA MET A 64 -1.01 1.55 -8.87
C MET A 64 -1.32 2.30 -7.57
N PHE A 65 -0.57 2.02 -6.50
CA PHE A 65 -0.74 2.70 -5.22
C PHE A 65 -0.52 4.21 -5.36
N SER A 66 0.60 4.65 -5.96
CA SER A 66 0.84 6.07 -6.24
C SER A 66 -0.31 6.73 -7.02
N ALA A 67 -0.86 6.03 -8.02
CA ALA A 67 -1.96 6.55 -8.82
C ALA A 67 -3.28 6.70 -8.04
N PHE A 68 -3.51 5.89 -7.01
CA PHE A 68 -4.70 5.95 -6.16
C PHE A 68 -4.52 6.67 -4.83
N TYR A 69 -3.29 6.85 -4.34
CA TYR A 69 -3.03 7.34 -2.99
C TYR A 69 -2.23 8.64 -2.95
N ILE A 70 -1.66 9.10 -4.07
CA ILE A 70 -1.01 10.41 -4.14
C ILE A 70 -1.89 11.39 -4.91
N ARG A 71 -2.27 12.47 -4.24
CA ARG A 71 -3.08 13.55 -4.82
C ARG A 71 -2.25 14.83 -4.95
N PRO A 72 -2.01 15.34 -6.18
CA PRO A 72 -1.47 16.67 -6.38
C PRO A 72 -2.54 17.72 -6.00
N ARG A 73 -2.11 18.73 -5.26
CA ARG A 73 -2.88 19.90 -4.86
C ARG A 73 -2.11 21.14 -5.29
N PRO A 74 -2.54 21.82 -6.37
CA PRO A 74 -2.00 23.13 -6.72
C PRO A 74 -2.24 24.12 -5.58
N LEU A 75 -1.19 24.83 -5.19
CA LEU A 75 -1.20 25.94 -4.25
C LEU A 75 -0.93 27.22 -5.03
N PRO A 76 -1.84 28.22 -4.96
CA PRO A 76 -1.63 29.50 -5.65
C PRO A 76 -0.44 30.25 -5.03
N ALA A 77 0.12 31.18 -5.81
CA ALA A 77 1.12 32.10 -5.28
C ALA A 77 0.53 32.97 -4.16
N THR A 78 1.37 33.30 -3.18
CA THR A 78 1.09 34.28 -2.12
C THR A 78 2.20 35.32 -2.10
N ASP A 79 2.02 36.41 -1.35
CA ASP A 79 2.98 37.52 -1.29
C ASP A 79 4.39 37.12 -0.83
N GLY A 80 4.57 35.91 -0.28
CA GLY A 80 5.86 35.37 0.13
C GLY A 80 6.26 34.04 -0.51
N GLN A 81 5.43 33.44 -1.38
CA GLN A 81 5.69 32.11 -1.96
C GLN A 81 5.17 31.99 -3.40
N PRO A 82 5.98 31.45 -4.33
CA PRO A 82 5.50 31.18 -5.68
C PRO A 82 4.43 30.08 -5.67
N ALA A 83 3.63 30.02 -6.74
CA ALA A 83 2.71 28.90 -6.95
C ALA A 83 3.51 27.58 -6.97
N THR A 84 2.98 26.57 -6.30
CA THR A 84 3.63 25.25 -6.16
C THR A 84 2.58 24.15 -6.15
N THR A 85 3.02 22.90 -6.20
CA THR A 85 2.14 21.74 -6.04
C THR A 85 2.54 20.99 -4.78
N ARG A 86 1.59 20.79 -3.89
CA ARG A 86 1.74 19.91 -2.73
C ARG A 86 1.20 18.53 -3.09
N PHE A 87 1.92 17.47 -2.75
CA PHE A 87 1.49 16.10 -2.98
C PHE A 87 1.07 15.48 -1.64
N GLU A 88 -0.22 15.16 -1.52
CA GLU A 88 -0.82 14.60 -0.30
C GLU A 88 -0.96 13.08 -0.43
N GLY A 89 -0.74 12.36 0.68
CA GLY A 89 -0.84 10.90 0.77
C GLY A 89 0.39 10.18 0.25
N GLY A 90 0.24 8.89 -0.07
CA GLY A 90 1.31 8.03 -0.60
C GLY A 90 2.20 7.37 0.45
N ASP A 91 2.02 7.69 1.73
CA ASP A 91 2.87 7.29 2.85
C ASP A 91 2.10 6.65 4.01
N VAL A 92 0.76 6.67 3.91
CA VAL A 92 -0.16 6.11 4.90
C VAL A 92 -1.23 5.25 4.24
N ILE A 93 -1.80 4.32 4.99
CA ILE A 93 -2.92 3.46 4.60
C ILE A 93 -4.24 4.25 4.73
N GLU A 94 -4.31 5.41 4.07
CA GLU A 94 -5.52 6.26 4.07
C GLU A 94 -5.85 6.69 2.64
N PHE A 95 -6.96 6.17 2.11
CA PHE A 95 -7.48 6.64 0.84
C PHE A 95 -8.14 8.01 1.03
N LEU A 96 -7.58 9.06 0.41
CA LEU A 96 -8.00 10.46 0.59
C LEU A 96 -9.35 10.77 -0.07
N ALA A 97 -10.42 10.19 0.46
CA ALA A 97 -11.74 10.06 -0.15
C ALA A 97 -12.84 10.81 0.60
N TRP A 98 -12.51 12.00 1.12
CA TRP A 98 -13.38 12.78 1.99
C TRP A 98 -14.70 13.11 1.27
N GLY A 99 -15.83 13.14 1.98
CA GLY A 99 -17.17 12.95 1.40
C GLY A 99 -17.64 13.88 0.27
N LYS A 100 -16.92 14.96 -0.06
CA LYS A 100 -17.23 15.88 -1.19
C LYS A 100 -16.14 15.94 -2.27
N THR A 101 -15.11 15.10 -2.20
CA THR A 101 -14.06 15.11 -3.22
C THR A 101 -14.58 14.58 -4.57
N GLU A 102 -14.35 15.32 -5.63
CA GLU A 102 -14.61 14.89 -7.01
C GLU A 102 -13.35 14.33 -7.69
N TYR A 103 -12.19 14.44 -7.04
CA TYR A 103 -10.88 14.12 -7.60
C TYR A 103 -10.84 12.71 -8.19
N TRP A 104 -11.25 11.70 -7.41
CA TRP A 104 -11.22 10.29 -7.85
C TRP A 104 -12.23 9.95 -8.95
N SER A 105 -13.13 10.88 -9.29
CA SER A 105 -14.11 10.75 -10.37
C SER A 105 -13.72 11.54 -11.63
N ALA A 106 -12.66 12.32 -11.55
CA ALA A 106 -12.21 13.19 -12.62
C ALA A 106 -11.71 12.37 -13.82
N LYS A 107 -11.84 12.95 -15.01
CA LYS A 107 -11.49 12.28 -16.28
C LYS A 107 -10.00 11.99 -16.38
N ASP A 108 -9.17 12.93 -15.97
CA ASP A 108 -7.71 12.81 -15.93
C ASP A 108 -7.26 11.71 -14.96
N VAL A 109 -7.90 11.61 -13.79
CA VAL A 109 -7.63 10.51 -12.85
C VAL A 109 -8.02 9.16 -13.45
N PHE A 110 -9.18 9.06 -14.09
CA PHE A 110 -9.56 7.85 -14.84
C PHE A 110 -8.53 7.48 -15.91
N GLU A 111 -8.06 8.45 -16.69
CA GLU A 111 -7.04 8.24 -17.73
C GLU A 111 -5.70 7.79 -17.15
N LYS A 112 -5.35 8.21 -15.94
CA LYS A 112 -4.16 7.75 -15.20
C LYS A 112 -4.30 6.31 -14.69
N VAL A 113 -5.41 5.98 -14.04
CA VAL A 113 -5.55 4.70 -13.30
C VAL A 113 -6.03 3.55 -14.17
N ASN A 114 -6.89 3.81 -15.16
CA ASN A 114 -7.53 2.78 -15.97
C ASN A 114 -6.52 1.89 -16.72
N PRO A 115 -5.45 2.43 -17.35
CA PRO A 115 -4.43 1.60 -18.00
C PRO A 115 -3.62 0.74 -17.03
N LEU A 116 -3.41 1.18 -15.78
CA LEU A 116 -2.69 0.40 -14.77
C LEU A 116 -3.48 -0.83 -14.33
N LEU A 117 -4.80 -0.69 -14.18
CA LEU A 117 -5.69 -1.82 -13.93
C LEU A 117 -5.71 -2.79 -15.12
N ASP A 118 -5.67 -2.28 -16.35
CA ASP A 118 -5.54 -3.12 -17.54
C ASP A 118 -4.20 -3.88 -17.55
N GLU A 119 -3.09 -3.20 -17.25
CA GLU A 119 -1.77 -3.83 -17.14
C GLU A 119 -1.77 -4.95 -16.09
N PHE A 120 -2.36 -4.71 -14.92
CA PHE A 120 -2.50 -5.72 -13.86
C PHE A 120 -3.26 -6.94 -14.35
N LEU A 121 -4.43 -6.74 -14.97
CA LEU A 121 -5.28 -7.84 -15.43
C LEU A 121 -4.69 -8.59 -16.62
N GLN A 122 -3.93 -7.93 -17.50
CA GLN A 122 -3.33 -8.54 -18.68
C GLN A 122 -2.05 -9.31 -18.37
N ARG A 123 -1.25 -8.84 -17.41
CA ARG A 123 0.07 -9.42 -17.09
C ARG A 123 0.06 -10.33 -15.86
N SER A 124 -1.12 -10.71 -15.38
CA SER A 124 -1.26 -11.45 -14.11
C SER A 124 -0.49 -10.75 -12.98
N GLY A 125 -0.75 -9.46 -12.80
CA GLY A 125 -0.06 -8.61 -11.82
C GLY A 125 -0.11 -9.15 -10.39
N GLU A 126 -1.11 -9.97 -10.05
CA GLU A 126 -1.19 -10.68 -8.77
C GLU A 126 0.00 -11.62 -8.51
N THR A 127 0.63 -12.14 -9.56
CA THR A 127 1.74 -13.11 -9.45
C THR A 127 3.11 -12.45 -9.34
N SER A 128 3.20 -11.14 -9.57
CA SER A 128 4.47 -10.40 -9.59
C SER A 128 5.16 -10.30 -8.22
N LEU A 129 4.41 -10.49 -7.13
CA LEU A 129 4.92 -10.42 -5.77
C LEU A 129 4.32 -11.56 -4.91
N PRO A 130 5.05 -12.66 -4.68
CA PRO A 130 4.56 -13.84 -3.96
C PRO A 130 4.66 -13.66 -2.43
N ASP A 131 4.10 -12.58 -1.90
CA ASP A 131 4.07 -12.27 -0.47
C ASP A 131 2.60 -12.12 -0.01
N PRO A 132 2.06 -13.11 0.74
CA PRO A 132 0.67 -13.09 1.19
C PRO A 132 0.30 -11.86 2.03
N LEU A 133 1.21 -11.38 2.89
CA LEU A 133 0.98 -10.20 3.71
C LEU A 133 0.84 -8.95 2.82
N LYS A 134 1.77 -8.76 1.90
CA LYS A 134 1.70 -7.62 0.96
C LYS A 134 0.49 -7.71 0.04
N ARG A 135 0.08 -8.92 -0.38
CA ARG A 135 -1.17 -9.13 -1.12
C ARG A 135 -2.39 -8.71 -0.32
N ALA A 136 -2.47 -9.08 0.95
CA ALA A 136 -3.58 -8.71 1.82
C ALA A 136 -3.67 -7.20 2.00
N VAL A 137 -2.54 -6.53 2.25
CA VAL A 137 -2.48 -5.06 2.37
C VAL A 137 -2.86 -4.39 1.05
N PHE A 138 -2.29 -4.82 -0.08
CA PHE A 138 -2.63 -4.23 -1.38
C PHE A 138 -4.11 -4.45 -1.74
N GLN A 139 -4.68 -5.62 -1.40
CA GLN A 139 -6.10 -5.89 -1.60
C GLN A 139 -6.98 -4.96 -0.76
N HIS A 140 -6.63 -4.72 0.51
CA HIS A 140 -7.29 -3.73 1.36
C HIS A 140 -7.28 -2.33 0.70
N ASP A 141 -6.15 -1.93 0.13
CA ASP A 141 -6.01 -0.61 -0.48
C ASP A 141 -6.87 -0.46 -1.74
N LEU A 142 -7.08 -1.54 -2.51
CA LEU A 142 -8.02 -1.56 -3.63
C LEU A 142 -9.48 -1.56 -3.18
N TRP A 143 -9.80 -2.19 -2.04
CA TRP A 143 -11.14 -2.15 -1.44
C TRP A 143 -11.56 -0.72 -1.10
N ALA A 144 -10.68 0.06 -0.46
CA ALA A 144 -10.99 1.44 -0.10
C ALA A 144 -11.35 2.31 -1.33
N VAL A 145 -10.61 2.14 -2.44
CA VAL A 145 -10.89 2.82 -3.71
C VAL A 145 -12.23 2.36 -4.29
N HIS A 146 -12.45 1.05 -4.34
CA HIS A 146 -13.68 0.47 -4.87
C HIS A 146 -14.91 0.98 -4.11
N ASP A 147 -14.88 0.93 -2.78
CA ASP A 147 -16.00 1.29 -1.91
C ASP A 147 -16.38 2.75 -2.06
N HIS A 148 -15.39 3.64 -2.18
CA HIS A 148 -15.66 5.04 -2.48
C HIS A 148 -16.36 5.21 -3.84
N LEU A 149 -15.81 4.62 -4.91
CA LEU A 149 -16.34 4.82 -6.26
C LEU A 149 -17.75 4.22 -6.42
N ILE A 150 -17.99 3.03 -5.85
CA ILE A 150 -19.29 2.37 -5.94
C ILE A 150 -20.35 3.12 -5.11
N ASP A 151 -20.00 3.62 -3.92
CA ASP A 151 -20.90 4.44 -3.10
C ASP A 151 -21.34 5.71 -3.86
N GLN A 152 -20.40 6.39 -4.53
CA GLN A 152 -20.73 7.55 -5.36
C GLN A 152 -21.67 7.20 -6.52
N ASN A 153 -21.52 6.01 -7.11
CA ASN A 153 -22.43 5.53 -8.16
C ASN A 153 -23.81 5.15 -7.63
N ILE A 154 -23.89 4.50 -6.47
CA ILE A 154 -25.16 4.17 -5.80
C ILE A 154 -25.93 5.45 -5.47
N LYS A 155 -25.24 6.47 -4.96
CA LYS A 155 -25.81 7.81 -4.70
C LYS A 155 -26.12 8.60 -5.97
N ARG A 156 -25.72 8.09 -7.14
CA ARG A 156 -25.89 8.72 -8.47
C ARG A 156 -25.32 10.14 -8.53
N THR A 157 -24.22 10.40 -7.82
CA THR A 157 -23.53 11.69 -7.90
C THR A 157 -22.90 11.87 -9.28
N ALA A 158 -22.72 13.12 -9.73
CA ALA A 158 -22.16 13.50 -11.03
C ALA A 158 -23.03 13.13 -12.26
N ASP A 159 -22.51 13.42 -13.46
CA ASP A 159 -23.19 13.16 -14.74
C ASP A 159 -23.10 11.68 -15.20
N ARG A 160 -23.77 11.35 -16.32
CA ARG A 160 -23.76 9.98 -16.86
C ARG A 160 -22.36 9.52 -17.25
N ALA A 161 -21.56 10.37 -17.87
CA ALA A 161 -20.23 10.01 -18.34
C ALA A 161 -19.30 9.64 -17.18
N THR A 162 -19.39 10.37 -16.08
CA THR A 162 -18.62 10.14 -14.85
C THR A 162 -19.01 8.83 -14.19
N ARG A 163 -20.30 8.52 -14.10
CA ARG A 163 -20.77 7.24 -13.56
C ARG A 163 -20.30 6.04 -14.38
N VAL A 164 -20.30 6.16 -15.72
CA VAL A 164 -19.77 5.11 -16.62
C VAL A 164 -18.28 4.88 -16.38
N ARG A 165 -17.47 5.94 -16.20
CA ARG A 165 -16.05 5.78 -15.86
C ARG A 165 -15.86 5.06 -14.53
N ARG A 166 -16.63 5.42 -13.51
CA ARG A 166 -16.62 4.74 -12.20
C ARG A 166 -17.01 3.27 -12.33
N ASP A 167 -18.05 2.93 -13.09
CA ASP A 167 -18.47 1.53 -13.31
C ASP A 167 -17.35 0.70 -13.94
N VAL A 168 -16.63 1.26 -14.92
CA VAL A 168 -15.46 0.62 -15.53
C VAL A 168 -14.37 0.36 -14.49
N LEU A 169 -14.04 1.36 -13.66
CA LEU A 169 -13.03 1.19 -12.61
C LEU A 169 -13.47 0.16 -11.57
N CYS A 170 -14.70 0.24 -11.05
CA CYS A 170 -15.21 -0.72 -10.07
C CYS A 170 -15.17 -2.15 -10.60
N GLY A 171 -15.58 -2.37 -11.86
CA GLY A 171 -15.53 -3.69 -12.49
C GLY A 171 -14.11 -4.24 -12.63
N LYS A 172 -13.11 -3.39 -12.89
CA LYS A 172 -11.69 -3.80 -12.97
C LYS A 172 -11.09 -4.01 -11.59
N LEU A 173 -11.35 -3.13 -10.63
CA LEU A 173 -10.93 -3.25 -9.23
C LEU A 173 -11.44 -4.56 -8.64
N ALA A 174 -12.72 -4.89 -8.81
CA ALA A 174 -13.30 -6.15 -8.35
C ALA A 174 -12.55 -7.38 -8.90
N LYS A 175 -12.17 -7.38 -10.18
CA LYS A 175 -11.36 -8.45 -10.77
C LYS A 175 -9.95 -8.51 -10.20
N CYS A 176 -9.30 -7.36 -9.99
CA CYS A 176 -7.98 -7.31 -9.36
C CYS A 176 -8.03 -7.88 -7.93
N MET A 177 -9.03 -7.45 -7.14
CA MET A 177 -9.26 -7.95 -5.78
C MET A 177 -9.51 -9.46 -5.74
N GLN A 178 -10.27 -10.00 -6.69
CA GLN A 178 -10.48 -11.45 -6.81
C GLN A 178 -9.19 -12.21 -7.08
N ARG A 179 -8.30 -11.69 -7.94
CA ARG A 179 -7.01 -12.31 -8.25
C ARG A 179 -6.00 -12.21 -7.10
N LEU A 180 -6.10 -11.16 -6.29
CA LEU A 180 -5.25 -10.99 -5.11
C LEU A 180 -5.69 -11.85 -3.93
N ALA A 181 -6.95 -12.32 -3.91
CA ALA A 181 -7.55 -13.03 -2.79
C ALA A 181 -6.68 -14.19 -2.31
N LEU A 182 -6.43 -14.21 -1.00
CA LEU A 182 -5.65 -15.25 -0.34
C LEU A 182 -6.51 -16.52 -0.20
N SER A 183 -5.87 -17.67 -0.31
CA SER A 183 -6.43 -18.95 0.10
C SER A 183 -6.58 -19.03 1.63
N ALA A 184 -7.43 -19.94 2.11
CA ALA A 184 -7.59 -20.16 3.55
C ALA A 184 -6.27 -20.55 4.24
N ALA A 185 -5.40 -21.28 3.54
CA ALA A 185 -4.07 -21.63 4.04
C ALA A 185 -3.18 -20.39 4.16
N GLU A 186 -3.12 -19.54 3.14
CA GLU A 186 -2.35 -18.29 3.19
C GLU A 186 -2.85 -17.35 4.30
N VAL A 187 -4.17 -17.28 4.53
CA VAL A 187 -4.76 -16.48 5.62
C VAL A 187 -4.32 -17.01 6.99
N ALA A 188 -4.29 -18.34 7.17
CA ALA A 188 -3.87 -18.94 8.44
C ALA A 188 -2.39 -18.71 8.78
N GLU A 189 -1.56 -18.48 7.76
CA GLU A 189 -0.12 -18.19 7.91
C GLU A 189 0.18 -16.69 8.03
N LEU A 190 -0.83 -15.81 8.00
CA LEU A 190 -0.61 -14.38 8.23
C LEU A 190 -0.12 -14.13 9.66
N PRO A 191 0.78 -13.15 9.88
CA PRO A 191 1.30 -12.87 11.21
C PRO A 191 0.21 -12.37 12.15
N ASP A 192 0.19 -12.91 13.37
CA ASP A 192 -0.59 -12.36 14.47
C ASP A 192 0.09 -11.09 15.00
N THR A 193 -0.35 -9.95 14.48
CA THR A 193 0.20 -8.63 14.84
C THR A 193 0.02 -8.30 16.32
N TYR A 194 -1.01 -8.82 16.99
CA TYR A 194 -1.19 -8.61 18.43
C TYR A 194 -0.24 -9.46 19.25
N ALA A 195 -0.07 -10.74 18.90
CA ALA A 195 0.92 -11.60 19.57
C ALA A 195 2.33 -11.04 19.43
N LEU A 196 2.70 -10.55 18.24
CA LEU A 196 3.99 -9.90 18.00
C LEU A 196 4.13 -8.60 18.82
N ALA A 197 3.07 -7.78 18.89
CA ALA A 197 3.08 -6.55 19.69
C ALA A 197 3.26 -6.84 21.19
N ILE A 198 2.59 -7.87 21.73
CA ILE A 198 2.75 -8.32 23.11
C ILE A 198 4.18 -8.79 23.36
N GLN A 199 4.70 -9.67 22.50
CA GLN A 199 6.07 -10.20 22.61
C GLN A 199 7.14 -9.12 22.54
N SER A 200 6.89 -8.02 21.82
CA SER A 200 7.84 -6.91 21.72
C SER A 200 8.07 -6.17 23.04
N GLY A 201 7.10 -6.20 23.96
CA GLY A 201 7.12 -5.39 25.19
C GLY A 201 7.14 -3.88 24.96
N ALA A 202 6.96 -3.40 23.73
CA ALA A 202 7.10 -1.99 23.36
C ALA A 202 5.89 -1.13 23.76
N PHE A 203 4.74 -1.76 24.02
CA PHE A 203 3.47 -1.08 24.24
C PHE A 203 3.06 -1.08 25.70
N ALA A 204 2.46 0.02 26.16
CA ALA A 204 1.89 0.10 27.50
C ALA A 204 0.60 -0.73 27.63
N SER A 205 0.33 -1.24 28.84
CA SER A 205 -0.92 -1.94 29.17
C SER A 205 -2.12 -1.04 29.43
N ARG A 206 -1.91 0.27 29.48
CA ARG A 206 -2.97 1.27 29.69
C ARG A 206 -2.68 2.52 28.90
N HIS A 207 -3.75 3.18 28.44
CA HIS A 207 -3.64 4.54 27.94
C HIS A 207 -3.38 5.49 29.11
N ASP A 208 -2.24 6.17 29.10
CA ASP A 208 -1.82 7.15 30.12
C ASP A 208 -1.84 8.59 29.60
N PHE A 209 -2.52 8.84 28.46
CA PHE A 209 -2.62 10.14 27.78
C PHE A 209 -1.26 10.77 27.41
N VAL A 210 -0.18 9.98 27.37
CA VAL A 210 1.13 10.40 26.85
C VAL A 210 1.11 10.19 25.33
N ALA A 211 1.15 11.28 24.57
CA ALA A 211 1.01 11.24 23.10
C ALA A 211 2.09 10.41 22.41
N GLU A 212 3.28 10.38 22.99
CA GLU A 212 4.44 9.65 22.47
C GLU A 212 4.40 8.15 22.82
N ARG A 213 3.47 7.72 23.68
CA ARG A 213 3.43 6.34 24.20
C ARG A 213 2.27 5.55 23.59
N ASN A 214 2.63 4.59 22.74
CA ASN A 214 1.67 3.63 22.21
C ASN A 214 1.26 2.61 23.30
N TYR A 215 0.02 2.16 23.24
CA TYR A 215 -0.57 1.21 24.18
C TYR A 215 -1.37 0.14 23.44
N LEU A 216 -1.52 -1.02 24.07
CA LEU A 216 -2.40 -2.09 23.56
C LEU A 216 -3.80 -1.96 24.16
N PRO A 217 -4.85 -2.36 23.41
CA PRO A 217 -6.19 -2.50 23.95
C PRO A 217 -6.23 -3.33 25.25
N PRO A 218 -7.12 -3.01 26.20
CA PRO A 218 -7.30 -3.81 27.41
C PRO A 218 -7.61 -5.28 27.11
N GLY A 219 -7.02 -6.20 27.87
CA GLY A 219 -7.24 -7.65 27.74
C GLY A 219 -6.29 -8.39 26.80
N LEU A 220 -5.33 -7.69 26.19
CA LEU A 220 -4.26 -8.30 25.39
C LEU A 220 -2.97 -8.55 26.19
N LEU A 221 -2.76 -7.84 27.30
CA LEU A 221 -1.59 -7.94 28.18
C LEU A 221 -1.95 -8.51 29.54
#